data_AF-A0A5P9C878-F1
#
_entry.id   AF-A0A5P9C878-F1
#
_cell.length_a   1.000
_cell.length_b   1.000
_cell.length_c   1.000
_cell.angle_alpha   90.00
_cell.angle_beta   90.00
_cell.angle_gamma   90.00
#
_symmetry.space_group_name_H-M   'P 1'
#
loop_
_entity.id
_entity.type
_entity.pdbx_description
1 polymer ?
#
loop_
_entity_poly.entity_id
_entity_poly.type
_entity_poly.pdbx_seq_one_letter_code
_entity_poly.pdbx_strand_id
1 'polypeptide(L)'
;MPYPGFSYGRLEKGREVEYERGLHLNLARLIALPMTSRLEGRRFEQLQRRTSLAVVELASETRKAWYQTVAAEEGLVYARQVLEAAEAGAELARRLAAVGNFSKLQQAEQQGFYAEAGIAVLRAEQARVASRERLTRLLGLWGEQIAYRLPERLPPLPDAADELPEVERLAMSQRQDIQAMRLDVERLAQNLGLTRTTRFVNVLELGVVNNRSNEEPTQRGYEISVELPLFDWSGAKVARAEAQYRQALNRAAETAINARSQVREAYQAYRNAFELARHYRVEVLPLRQRMAEENLLRYNGMFISTFELLADARRQVQAVDGYLQAQRDFWLARADLDMALLGTPNPTLAAAPVASAEPAAGGH
;
A
#
# COMPACT_ATOMS: atom_id res chain seq x y z
N MET A 1 -37.90 10.24 4.51
CA MET A 1 -39.16 10.93 4.84
C MET A 1 -39.88 10.17 5.94
N PRO A 2 -40.46 10.84 6.94
CA PRO A 2 -41.31 10.17 7.93
C PRO A 2 -42.63 9.76 7.25
N TYR A 3 -43.10 8.54 7.54
CA TYR A 3 -44.43 8.09 7.13
C TYR A 3 -45.41 8.45 8.25
N PRO A 4 -46.48 9.22 7.97
CA PRO A 4 -47.52 9.48 8.96
C PRO A 4 -48.27 8.18 9.28
N GLY A 5 -48.44 7.88 10.58
CA GLY A 5 -49.29 6.78 11.05
C GLY A 5 -50.66 7.31 11.47
N PHE A 6 -51.71 6.54 11.16
CA PHE A 6 -53.08 6.82 11.53
C PHE A 6 -53.60 5.67 12.40
N SER A 7 -54.04 5.96 13.63
CA SER A 7 -54.84 5.02 14.43
C SER A 7 -56.27 5.50 14.56
N TYR A 8 -57.15 4.52 14.57
CA TYR A 8 -58.55 4.67 14.89
C TYR A 8 -58.90 3.59 15.91
N GLY A 9 -59.34 4.01 17.09
CA GLY A 9 -59.78 3.14 18.18
C GLY A 9 -61.19 3.51 18.62
N ARG A 10 -62.01 2.51 18.92
CA ARG A 10 -63.32 2.68 19.55
C ARG A 10 -63.30 1.85 20.83
N LEU A 11 -63.43 2.52 21.96
CA LEU A 11 -63.45 1.91 23.28
C LEU A 11 -64.86 2.09 23.85
N GLU A 12 -65.40 1.03 24.45
CA GLU A 12 -66.73 1.05 25.06
C GLU A 12 -66.62 0.65 26.53
N LYS A 13 -67.14 1.49 27.42
CA LYS A 13 -67.21 1.20 28.85
C LYS A 13 -68.59 1.62 29.38
N GLY A 14 -69.49 0.66 29.52
CA GLY A 14 -70.86 0.95 29.96
C GLY A 14 -71.69 1.65 28.88
N ARG A 15 -72.17 2.89 29.15
CA ARG A 15 -72.85 3.75 28.16
C ARG A 15 -71.91 4.73 27.47
N GLU A 16 -70.65 4.76 27.91
CA GLU A 16 -69.63 5.64 27.38
C GLU A 16 -68.99 5.00 26.14
N VAL A 17 -68.99 5.76 25.04
CA VAL A 17 -68.35 5.39 23.78
C VAL A 17 -67.26 6.42 23.51
N GLU A 18 -66.02 5.99 23.62
CA GLU A 18 -64.86 6.82 23.32
C GLU A 18 -64.38 6.53 21.89
N TYR A 19 -64.24 7.61 21.12
CA TYR A 19 -63.67 7.56 19.78
C TYR A 19 -62.26 8.14 19.83
N GLU A 20 -61.27 7.27 19.78
CA GLU A 20 -59.87 7.66 19.73
C GLU A 20 -59.42 7.77 18.26
N ARG A 21 -59.02 8.97 17.85
CA ARG A 21 -58.45 9.22 16.51
C ARG A 21 -57.07 9.81 16.70
N GLY A 22 -56.05 9.00 16.47
CA GLY A 22 -54.64 9.38 16.62
C GLY A 22 -54.00 9.61 15.26
N LEU A 23 -53.51 10.83 15.03
CA LEU A 23 -52.47 11.08 14.03
C LEU A 23 -51.14 11.12 14.78
N HIS A 24 -50.36 10.06 14.65
CA HIS A 24 -49.03 10.02 15.25
C HIS A 24 -47.99 10.21 14.16
N LEU A 25 -47.39 11.40 14.19
CA LEU A 25 -46.08 11.63 13.61
C LEU A 25 -45.07 11.07 14.61
N ASN A 26 -44.12 10.27 14.13
CA ASN A 26 -43.03 9.81 14.97
C ASN A 26 -42.10 11.01 15.26
N LEU A 27 -42.51 11.87 16.20
CA LEU A 27 -41.85 13.11 16.59
C LEU A 27 -40.43 12.84 17.09
N ALA A 28 -40.22 11.71 17.78
CA ALA A 28 -38.89 11.23 18.14
C ALA A 28 -37.98 11.10 16.91
N ARG A 29 -38.49 10.65 15.75
CA ARG A 29 -37.72 10.54 14.51
C ARG A 29 -37.59 11.86 13.74
N LEU A 30 -38.52 12.80 13.91
CA LEU A 30 -38.43 14.16 13.36
C LEU A 30 -37.38 15.00 14.12
N ILE A 31 -37.36 14.87 15.44
CA ILE A 31 -36.38 15.48 16.35
C ILE A 31 -35.01 14.79 16.22
N ALA A 32 -34.99 13.47 16.01
CA ALA A 32 -33.75 12.72 15.73
C ALA A 32 -33.33 12.80 14.24
N LEU A 33 -34.09 13.44 13.36
CA LEU A 33 -33.74 13.59 11.93
C LEU A 33 -32.41 14.35 11.73
N PRO A 34 -32.16 15.50 12.39
CA PRO A 34 -30.84 16.14 12.35
C PRO A 34 -29.73 15.26 12.95
N MET A 35 -30.01 14.43 13.96
CA MET A 35 -29.03 13.50 14.53
C MET A 35 -28.69 12.35 13.57
N THR A 36 -29.69 11.75 12.94
CA THR A 36 -29.52 10.66 11.97
C THR A 36 -28.85 11.17 10.69
N SER A 37 -29.20 12.36 10.19
CA SER A 37 -28.49 13.01 9.09
C SER A 37 -27.01 13.29 9.42
N ARG A 38 -26.70 13.75 10.64
CA ARG A 38 -25.31 13.93 11.10
C ARG A 38 -24.55 12.60 11.22
N LEU A 39 -25.22 11.52 11.65
CA LEU A 39 -24.62 10.19 11.74
C LEU A 39 -24.33 9.60 10.37
N GLU A 40 -25.26 9.74 9.41
CA GLU A 40 -25.05 9.30 8.02
C GLU A 40 -23.99 10.15 7.32
N GLY A 41 -23.93 11.46 7.57
CA GLY A 41 -22.84 12.32 7.09
C GLY A 41 -21.47 11.86 7.59
N ARG A 42 -21.34 11.51 8.87
CA ARG A 42 -20.10 10.97 9.45
C ARG A 42 -19.70 9.63 8.83
N ARG A 43 -20.66 8.73 8.61
CA ARG A 43 -20.41 7.44 7.95
C ARG A 43 -19.93 7.65 6.52
N PHE A 44 -20.56 8.57 5.79
CA PHE A 44 -20.18 8.93 4.44
C PHE A 44 -18.76 9.50 4.36
N GLU A 45 -18.40 10.47 5.21
CA GLU A 45 -17.05 11.05 5.27
C GLU A 45 -15.98 10.00 5.61
N GLN A 46 -16.28 9.07 6.52
CA GLN A 46 -15.36 7.99 6.86
C GLN A 46 -15.20 7.00 5.70
N LEU A 47 -16.29 6.64 5.03
CA LEU A 47 -16.27 5.77 3.86
C LEU A 47 -15.50 6.41 2.71
N GLN A 48 -15.74 7.70 2.45
CA GLN A 48 -15.03 8.47 1.43
C GLN A 48 -13.52 8.46 1.70
N ARG A 49 -13.08 8.74 2.93
CA ARG A 49 -11.66 8.71 3.32
C ARG A 49 -11.02 7.34 3.14
N ARG A 50 -11.69 6.28 3.61
CA ARG A 50 -11.21 4.89 3.44
C ARG A 50 -11.09 4.50 1.98
N THR A 51 -12.05 4.91 1.15
CA THR A 51 -12.05 4.65 -0.29
C THR A 51 -10.90 5.38 -0.98
N SER A 52 -10.67 6.66 -0.64
CA SER A 52 -9.54 7.43 -1.18
C SER A 52 -8.19 6.78 -0.87
N LEU A 53 -7.96 6.34 0.37
CA LEU A 53 -6.74 5.64 0.76
C LEU A 53 -6.58 4.32 0.00
N ALA A 54 -7.65 3.53 -0.12
CA ALA A 54 -7.62 2.26 -0.84
C ALA A 54 -7.29 2.45 -2.34
N VAL A 55 -7.74 3.55 -2.96
CA VAL A 55 -7.39 3.87 -4.36
C VAL A 55 -5.91 4.21 -4.50
N VAL A 56 -5.34 5.00 -3.60
CA VAL A 56 -3.91 5.35 -3.61
C VAL A 56 -3.04 4.11 -3.37
N GLU A 57 -3.44 3.26 -2.43
CA GLU A 57 -2.77 1.99 -2.13
C GLU A 57 -2.80 1.04 -3.33
N LEU A 58 -3.96 0.86 -3.96
CA LEU A 58 -4.10 0.04 -5.16
C LEU A 58 -3.24 0.56 -6.32
N ALA A 59 -3.21 1.88 -6.52
CA ALA A 59 -2.38 2.49 -7.56
C ALA A 59 -0.88 2.29 -7.30
N SER A 60 -0.43 2.42 -6.05
CA SER A 60 0.95 2.17 -5.66
C SER A 60 1.34 0.70 -5.83
N GLU A 61 0.53 -0.23 -5.32
CA GLU A 61 0.77 -1.67 -5.47
C GLU A 61 0.78 -2.11 -6.93
N THR A 62 -0.12 -1.55 -7.76
CA THR A 62 -0.16 -1.82 -9.21
C THR A 62 1.10 -1.31 -9.89
N ARG A 63 1.57 -0.10 -9.54
CA ARG A 63 2.83 0.47 -10.08
C ARG A 63 4.04 -0.39 -9.71
N LYS A 64 4.14 -0.85 -8.46
CA LYS A 64 5.21 -1.75 -8.01
C LYS A 64 5.17 -3.09 -8.73
N ALA A 65 3.99 -3.70 -8.83
CA ALA A 65 3.80 -4.94 -9.57
C ALA A 65 4.15 -4.80 -11.05
N TRP A 66 3.86 -3.65 -11.65
CA TRP A 66 4.24 -3.34 -13.04
C TRP A 66 5.77 -3.34 -13.20
N TYR A 67 6.51 -2.59 -12.36
CA TYR A 67 7.98 -2.60 -12.41
C TYR A 67 8.56 -4.00 -12.18
N GLN A 68 8.02 -4.74 -11.21
CA GLN A 68 8.47 -6.13 -10.95
C GLN A 68 8.24 -7.05 -12.16
N THR A 69 7.10 -6.91 -12.85
CA THR A 69 6.77 -7.76 -13.99
C THR A 69 7.66 -7.44 -15.18
N VAL A 70 7.87 -6.16 -15.49
CA VAL A 70 8.78 -5.74 -16.58
C VAL A 70 10.21 -6.22 -16.30
N ALA A 71 10.69 -6.05 -15.06
CA ALA A 71 12.02 -6.53 -14.66
C ALA A 71 12.16 -8.06 -14.76
N ALA A 72 11.11 -8.82 -14.41
CA ALA A 72 11.12 -10.27 -14.50
C ALA A 72 11.09 -10.77 -15.95
N GLU A 73 10.38 -10.08 -16.85
CA GLU A 73 10.39 -10.39 -18.28
C GLU A 73 11.76 -10.10 -18.90
N GLU A 74 12.37 -8.96 -18.59
CA GLU A 74 13.73 -8.62 -19.03
C GLU A 74 14.77 -9.61 -18.48
N GLY A 75 14.67 -9.98 -17.20
CA GLY A 75 15.56 -10.94 -16.55
C GLY A 75 15.48 -12.35 -17.14
N LEU A 76 14.29 -12.78 -17.57
CA LEU A 76 14.10 -14.07 -18.25
C LEU A 76 14.75 -14.09 -19.64
N VAL A 77 14.58 -13.02 -20.42
CA VAL A 77 15.25 -12.88 -21.73
C VAL A 77 16.75 -13.00 -21.54
N TYR A 78 17.29 -12.30 -20.54
CA TYR A 78 18.71 -12.33 -20.23
C TYR A 78 19.19 -13.70 -19.75
N ALA A 79 18.47 -14.36 -18.83
CA ALA A 79 18.82 -15.68 -18.33
C ALA A 79 18.89 -16.74 -19.47
N ARG A 80 18.00 -16.64 -20.47
CA ARG A 80 18.03 -17.53 -21.64
C ARG A 80 19.27 -17.31 -22.50
N GLN A 81 19.70 -16.08 -22.70
CA GLN A 81 20.95 -15.76 -23.42
C GLN A 81 22.18 -16.33 -22.69
N VAL A 82 22.18 -16.27 -21.35
CA VAL A 82 23.24 -16.86 -20.53
C VAL A 82 23.26 -18.38 -20.66
N LEU A 83 22.10 -19.03 -20.64
CA LEU A 83 21.99 -20.47 -20.84
C LEU A 83 22.53 -20.91 -22.21
N GLU A 84 22.16 -20.20 -23.27
CA GLU A 84 22.66 -20.48 -24.64
C GLU A 84 24.19 -20.36 -24.71
N ALA A 85 24.75 -19.30 -24.12
CA ALA A 85 26.21 -19.14 -24.04
C ALA A 85 26.89 -20.24 -23.20
N ALA A 86 26.27 -20.64 -22.09
CA ALA A 86 26.77 -21.69 -21.22
C ALA A 86 26.73 -23.08 -21.90
N GLU A 87 25.70 -23.35 -22.69
CA GLU A 87 25.57 -24.59 -23.48
C GLU A 87 26.71 -24.70 -24.50
N ALA A 88 26.97 -23.61 -25.24
CA ALA A 88 28.07 -23.56 -26.20
C ALA A 88 29.43 -23.77 -25.53
N GLY A 89 29.66 -23.17 -24.36
CA GLY A 89 30.88 -23.35 -23.56
C GLY A 89 31.06 -24.80 -23.08
N ALA A 90 29.99 -25.42 -22.59
CA ALA A 90 30.00 -26.81 -22.13
C ALA A 90 30.20 -27.82 -23.28
N GLU A 91 29.62 -27.57 -24.45
CA GLU A 91 29.84 -28.36 -25.67
C GLU A 91 31.30 -28.31 -26.12
N LEU A 92 31.89 -27.11 -26.17
CA LEU A 92 33.29 -26.92 -26.54
C LEU A 92 34.22 -27.65 -25.57
N ALA A 93 34.01 -27.48 -24.26
CA ALA A 93 34.76 -28.18 -23.22
C ALA A 93 34.69 -29.71 -23.37
N ARG A 94 33.50 -30.24 -23.67
CA ARG A 94 33.32 -31.68 -23.89
C ARG A 94 34.12 -32.20 -25.08
N ARG A 95 34.12 -31.46 -26.19
CA ARG A 95 34.87 -31.83 -27.40
C ARG A 95 36.38 -31.77 -27.17
N LEU A 96 36.86 -30.74 -26.47
CA LEU A 96 38.28 -30.60 -26.14
C LEU A 96 38.77 -31.66 -25.13
N ALA A 97 37.92 -32.03 -24.16
CA ALA A 97 38.20 -33.14 -23.25
C ALA A 97 38.28 -34.49 -23.99
N ALA A 98 37.41 -34.72 -24.98
CA ALA A 98 37.41 -35.94 -25.77
C ALA A 98 38.70 -36.14 -26.59
N VAL A 99 39.38 -35.06 -26.98
CA VAL A 99 40.68 -35.09 -27.67
C VAL A 99 41.88 -34.92 -26.73
N GLY A 100 41.66 -34.95 -25.40
CA GLY A 100 42.72 -34.89 -24.38
C GLY A 100 43.28 -33.49 -24.10
N ASN A 101 42.76 -32.45 -24.74
CA ASN A 101 43.24 -31.06 -24.62
C ASN A 101 42.55 -30.27 -23.49
N PHE A 102 41.80 -30.94 -22.62
CA PHE A 102 41.07 -30.30 -21.52
C PHE A 102 41.01 -31.22 -20.31
N SER A 103 41.26 -30.67 -19.11
CA SER A 103 41.22 -31.48 -17.89
C SER A 103 39.77 -31.83 -17.51
N LYS A 104 39.60 -32.96 -16.80
CA LYS A 104 38.30 -33.36 -16.25
C LYS A 104 37.72 -32.31 -15.29
N LEU A 105 38.58 -31.61 -14.54
CA LEU A 105 38.17 -30.53 -13.64
C LEU A 105 37.59 -29.36 -14.43
N GLN A 106 38.32 -28.85 -15.43
CA GLN A 106 37.83 -27.74 -16.24
C GLN A 106 36.55 -28.12 -17.01
N GLN A 107 36.43 -29.37 -17.46
CA GLN A 107 35.19 -29.88 -18.06
C GLN A 107 34.03 -29.82 -17.07
N ALA A 108 34.23 -30.29 -15.84
CA ALA A 108 33.23 -30.27 -14.78
C ALA A 108 32.83 -28.83 -14.39
N GLU A 109 33.77 -27.88 -14.39
CA GLU A 109 33.48 -26.47 -14.15
C GLU A 109 32.54 -25.87 -15.20
N GLN A 110 32.76 -26.18 -16.49
CA GLN A 110 31.86 -25.71 -17.57
C GLN A 110 30.48 -26.37 -17.50
N GLN A 111 30.42 -27.66 -17.14
CA GLN A 111 29.15 -28.35 -16.90
C GLN A 111 28.40 -27.77 -15.71
N GLY A 112 29.11 -27.42 -14.63
CA GLY A 112 28.55 -26.74 -13.46
C GLY A 112 27.91 -25.40 -13.84
N PHE A 113 28.62 -24.59 -14.62
CA PHE A 113 28.08 -23.31 -15.10
C PHE A 113 26.83 -23.48 -15.98
N TYR A 114 26.82 -24.46 -16.88
CA TYR A 114 25.62 -24.78 -17.68
C TYR A 114 24.44 -25.20 -16.80
N ALA A 115 24.66 -26.04 -15.78
CA ALA A 115 23.63 -26.44 -14.84
C ALA A 115 23.08 -25.24 -14.02
N GLU A 116 23.97 -24.35 -13.56
CA GLU A 116 23.60 -23.12 -12.85
C GLU A 116 22.78 -22.17 -13.73
N ALA A 117 23.16 -21.99 -15.00
CA ALA A 117 22.39 -21.19 -15.95
C ALA A 117 21.00 -21.78 -16.20
N GLY A 118 20.87 -23.12 -16.25
CA GLY A 118 19.58 -23.81 -16.33
C GLY A 118 18.69 -23.50 -15.12
N ILE A 119 19.27 -23.51 -13.91
CA ILE A 119 18.55 -23.12 -12.68
C ILE A 119 18.13 -21.64 -12.74
N ALA A 120 18.98 -20.76 -13.25
CA ALA A 120 18.68 -19.33 -13.38
C ALA A 120 17.46 -19.09 -14.30
N VAL A 121 17.38 -19.79 -15.44
CA VAL A 121 16.21 -19.72 -16.33
C VAL A 121 14.94 -20.19 -15.62
N LEU A 122 15.00 -21.31 -14.90
CA LEU A 122 13.83 -21.82 -14.15
C LEU A 122 13.35 -20.82 -13.08
N ARG A 123 14.28 -20.18 -12.36
CA ARG A 123 13.96 -19.12 -11.39
C ARG A 123 13.35 -17.89 -12.05
N ALA A 124 13.91 -17.46 -13.18
CA ALA A 124 13.41 -16.31 -13.93
C ALA A 124 12.00 -16.57 -14.49
N GLU A 125 11.74 -17.76 -15.01
CA GLU A 125 10.41 -18.16 -15.50
C GLU A 125 9.38 -18.16 -14.35
N GLN A 126 9.73 -18.72 -13.19
CA GLN A 126 8.88 -18.68 -12.01
C GLN A 126 8.59 -17.23 -11.57
N ALA A 127 9.60 -16.37 -11.52
CA ALA A 127 9.45 -14.96 -11.16
C ALA A 127 8.56 -14.21 -12.17
N ARG A 128 8.72 -14.49 -13.47
CA ARG A 128 7.90 -13.91 -14.54
C ARG A 128 6.43 -14.32 -14.41
N VAL A 129 6.14 -15.60 -14.16
CA VAL A 129 4.76 -16.07 -13.96
C VAL A 129 4.16 -15.43 -12.70
N ALA A 130 4.87 -15.46 -11.57
CA ALA A 130 4.36 -14.94 -10.31
C ALA A 130 4.09 -13.43 -10.34
N SER A 131 5.00 -12.64 -10.92
CA SER A 131 4.84 -11.19 -11.06
C SER A 131 3.70 -10.84 -11.99
N ARG A 132 3.56 -11.53 -13.12
CA ARG A 132 2.48 -11.31 -14.08
C ARG A 132 1.11 -11.67 -13.54
N GLU A 133 0.98 -12.77 -12.79
CA GLU A 133 -0.28 -13.12 -12.12
C GLU A 133 -0.63 -12.11 -11.01
N ARG A 134 0.37 -11.59 -10.27
CA ARG A 134 0.15 -10.51 -9.30
C ARG A 134 -0.38 -9.25 -9.98
N LEU A 135 0.23 -8.82 -11.08
CA LEU A 135 -0.21 -7.65 -11.84
C LEU A 135 -1.63 -7.84 -12.39
N THR A 136 -1.93 -9.02 -12.94
CA THR A 136 -3.25 -9.36 -13.48
C THR A 136 -4.34 -9.26 -12.43
N ARG A 137 -4.09 -9.73 -11.20
CA ARG A 137 -5.03 -9.59 -10.07
C ARG A 137 -5.24 -8.13 -9.67
N LEU A 138 -4.19 -7.31 -9.65
CA LEU A 138 -4.28 -5.89 -9.29
C LEU A 138 -5.03 -5.07 -10.35
N LEU A 139 -4.86 -5.41 -11.62
CA LEU A 139 -5.59 -4.81 -12.74
C LEU A 139 -7.03 -5.32 -12.87
N GLY A 140 -7.39 -6.40 -12.17
CA GLY A 140 -8.71 -7.01 -12.24
C GLY A 140 -9.03 -7.62 -13.63
N LEU A 141 -8.02 -8.12 -14.34
CA LEU A 141 -8.17 -8.67 -15.69
C LEU A 141 -8.45 -10.17 -15.66
N TRP A 142 -9.21 -10.66 -16.64
CA TRP A 142 -9.49 -12.10 -16.81
C TRP A 142 -9.74 -12.48 -18.28
N GLY A 143 -9.68 -13.79 -18.58
CA GLY A 143 -9.93 -14.32 -19.93
C GLY A 143 -8.96 -13.72 -20.96
N GLU A 144 -9.48 -13.28 -22.11
CA GLU A 144 -8.67 -12.67 -23.18
C GLU A 144 -7.88 -11.42 -22.74
N GLN A 145 -8.30 -10.76 -21.64
CA GLN A 145 -7.64 -9.55 -21.15
C GLN A 145 -6.26 -9.81 -20.54
N ILE A 146 -5.93 -11.06 -20.19
CA ILE A 146 -4.61 -11.43 -19.62
C ILE A 146 -3.47 -11.34 -20.66
N ALA A 147 -3.83 -11.24 -21.95
CA ALA A 147 -2.89 -11.10 -23.06
C ALA A 147 -2.37 -9.66 -23.26
N TYR A 148 -2.35 -8.84 -22.21
CA TYR A 148 -1.79 -7.47 -22.28
C TYR A 148 -0.29 -7.49 -22.58
N ARG A 149 0.18 -6.42 -23.23
CA ARG A 149 1.59 -6.24 -23.59
C ARG A 149 2.28 -5.31 -22.61
N LEU A 150 3.50 -5.69 -22.25
CA LEU A 150 4.41 -4.90 -21.42
C LEU A 150 5.59 -4.46 -22.27
N PRO A 151 6.28 -3.35 -21.92
CA PRO A 151 7.54 -3.01 -22.55
C PRO A 151 8.59 -4.09 -22.29
N GLU A 152 9.53 -4.25 -23.22
CA GLU A 152 10.58 -5.28 -23.13
C GLU A 152 11.63 -4.99 -22.05
N ARG A 153 11.73 -3.73 -21.61
CA ARG A 153 12.76 -3.27 -20.67
C ARG A 153 12.21 -2.27 -19.68
N LEU A 154 12.84 -2.21 -18.50
CA LEU A 154 12.56 -1.18 -17.51
C LEU A 154 12.88 0.22 -18.06
N PRO A 155 12.18 1.27 -17.58
CA PRO A 155 12.54 2.64 -17.91
C PRO A 155 13.99 2.95 -17.49
N PRO A 156 14.74 3.72 -18.30
CA PRO A 156 16.13 4.04 -17.99
C PRO A 156 16.24 4.85 -16.70
N LEU A 157 17.33 4.62 -15.95
CA LEU A 157 17.61 5.37 -14.73
C LEU A 157 17.72 6.87 -15.05
N PRO A 158 17.09 7.77 -14.27
CA PRO A 158 17.27 9.21 -14.47
C PRO A 158 18.73 9.64 -14.29
N ASP A 159 19.09 10.81 -14.82
CA ASP A 159 20.47 11.32 -14.72
C ASP A 159 20.83 11.79 -13.31
N ALA A 160 19.83 12.31 -12.58
CA ALA A 160 19.96 12.77 -11.20
C ALA A 160 18.77 12.27 -10.36
N ALA A 161 19.02 12.03 -9.08
CA ALA A 161 17.97 11.77 -8.11
C ALA A 161 17.31 13.09 -7.68
N ASP A 162 15.99 13.08 -7.57
CA ASP A 162 15.24 14.15 -6.93
C ASP A 162 15.78 14.46 -5.52
N GLU A 163 16.05 15.73 -5.26
CA GLU A 163 16.44 16.23 -3.96
C GLU A 163 15.21 16.75 -3.20
N LEU A 164 14.93 16.15 -2.06
CA LEU A 164 13.80 16.50 -1.20
C LEU A 164 14.31 16.90 0.20
N PRO A 165 14.93 18.08 0.36
CA PRO A 165 15.54 18.50 1.63
C PRO A 165 14.52 18.63 2.77
N GLU A 166 13.25 18.91 2.46
CA GLU A 166 12.16 19.05 3.43
C GLU A 166 11.11 17.94 3.30
N VAL A 167 11.57 16.70 3.05
CA VAL A 167 10.70 15.54 2.83
C VAL A 167 9.68 15.31 3.96
N GLU A 168 10.08 15.57 5.22
CA GLU A 168 9.16 15.48 6.36
C GLU A 168 8.03 16.50 6.28
N ARG A 169 8.35 17.77 5.97
CA ARG A 169 7.38 18.86 5.88
C ARG A 169 6.40 18.60 4.73
N LEU A 170 6.92 18.12 3.61
CA LEU A 170 6.12 17.72 2.46
C LEU A 170 5.11 16.64 2.85
N ALA A 171 5.58 15.57 3.50
CA ALA A 171 4.72 14.50 3.97
C ALA A 171 3.67 14.98 4.99
N MET A 172 4.04 15.82 5.96
CA MET A 172 3.07 16.36 6.93
C MET A 172 1.95 17.18 6.27
N SER A 173 2.23 17.79 5.10
CA SER A 173 1.23 18.55 4.34
C SER A 173 0.38 17.69 3.40
N GLN A 174 0.95 16.65 2.80
CA GLN A 174 0.31 15.88 1.72
C GLN A 174 -0.34 14.57 2.18
N ARG A 175 0.15 13.98 3.28
CA ARG A 175 -0.31 12.67 3.74
C ARG A 175 -1.77 12.69 4.16
N GLN A 176 -2.57 11.84 3.52
CA GLN A 176 -4.01 11.78 3.77
C GLN A 176 -4.38 11.27 5.17
N ASP A 177 -3.59 10.37 5.75
CA ASP A 177 -3.78 9.87 7.12
C ASP A 177 -3.57 10.98 8.17
N ILE A 178 -2.57 11.85 7.98
CA ILE A 178 -2.34 13.01 8.84
C ILE A 178 -3.49 14.02 8.74
N GLN A 179 -3.95 14.31 7.52
CA GLN A 179 -5.11 15.20 7.33
C GLN A 179 -6.37 14.62 7.98
N ALA A 180 -6.59 13.31 7.86
CA ALA A 180 -7.71 12.64 8.50
C ALA A 180 -7.66 12.72 10.04
N MET A 181 -6.48 12.50 10.63
CA MET A 181 -6.28 12.61 12.08
C MET A 181 -6.48 14.03 12.59
N ARG A 182 -6.00 15.04 11.85
CA ARG A 182 -6.20 16.45 12.19
C ARG A 182 -7.69 16.80 12.28
N LEU A 183 -8.46 16.42 11.27
CA LEU A 183 -9.91 16.64 11.24
C LEU A 183 -10.62 15.91 12.40
N ASP A 184 -10.18 14.70 12.75
CA ASP A 184 -10.75 13.93 13.85
C ASP A 184 -10.49 14.58 15.22
N VAL A 185 -9.29 15.13 15.43
CA VAL A 185 -8.94 15.91 16.64
C VAL A 185 -9.73 17.20 16.72
N GLU A 186 -9.81 17.98 15.63
CA GLU A 186 -10.59 19.23 15.56
C GLU A 186 -12.07 18.98 15.89
N ARG A 187 -12.64 17.90 15.36
CA ARG A 187 -14.02 17.48 15.66
C ARG A 187 -14.22 17.11 17.13
N LEU A 188 -13.27 16.40 17.74
CA LEU A 188 -13.34 16.05 19.16
C LEU A 188 -13.21 17.30 20.05
N ALA A 189 -12.39 18.28 19.67
CA ALA A 189 -12.30 19.56 20.36
C ALA A 189 -13.63 20.34 20.30
N GLN A 190 -14.28 20.39 19.14
CA GLN A 190 -15.61 21.00 18.99
C GLN A 190 -16.67 20.28 19.85
N ASN A 191 -16.69 18.94 19.85
CA ASN A 191 -17.62 18.16 20.68
C ASN A 191 -17.38 18.38 22.18
N LEU A 192 -16.13 18.50 22.62
CA LEU A 192 -15.80 18.83 24.00
C LEU A 192 -16.31 20.23 24.38
N GLY A 193 -16.13 21.22 23.50
CA GLY A 193 -16.69 22.57 23.67
C GLY A 193 -18.22 22.54 23.84
N LEU A 194 -18.92 21.85 22.94
CA LEU A 194 -20.38 21.67 23.02
C LEU A 194 -20.81 20.98 24.33
N THR A 195 -20.09 19.92 24.74
CA THR A 195 -20.39 19.17 25.97
C THR A 195 -20.22 20.04 27.22
N ARG A 196 -19.24 20.96 27.22
CA ARG A 196 -19.06 21.94 28.30
C ARG A 196 -20.18 23.00 28.32
N THR A 197 -20.66 23.43 27.15
CA THR A 197 -21.72 24.46 27.03
C THR A 197 -23.11 23.92 27.33
N THR A 198 -23.45 22.71 26.89
CA THR A 198 -24.79 22.09 27.11
C THR A 198 -24.93 21.46 28.50
N ARG A 199 -24.01 21.70 29.44
CA ARG A 199 -24.07 21.17 30.81
C ARG A 199 -25.30 21.63 31.59
N PHE A 200 -25.96 22.70 31.15
CA PHE A 200 -27.08 23.35 31.86
C PHE A 200 -28.41 23.36 31.10
N VAL A 201 -28.47 22.80 29.89
CA VAL A 201 -29.70 22.83 29.06
C VAL A 201 -30.08 21.39 28.74
N ASN A 202 -31.19 20.92 29.31
CA ASN A 202 -31.79 19.64 28.94
C ASN A 202 -33.03 19.87 28.07
N VAL A 203 -33.28 18.91 27.19
CA VAL A 203 -34.14 19.00 26.01
C VAL A 203 -35.60 19.35 26.38
N LEU A 204 -36.18 20.33 25.68
CA LEU A 204 -37.59 20.73 25.81
C LEU A 204 -38.44 19.78 24.94
N GLU A 205 -39.36 19.02 25.54
CA GLU A 205 -40.32 18.19 24.80
C GLU A 205 -41.71 18.84 24.79
N LEU A 206 -42.35 18.89 23.62
CA LEU A 206 -43.65 19.54 23.41
C LEU A 206 -44.62 18.55 22.73
N GLY A 207 -45.72 18.22 23.40
CA GLY A 207 -46.75 17.28 22.93
C GLY A 207 -48.14 17.93 22.82
N VAL A 208 -48.98 17.45 21.88
CA VAL A 208 -50.38 17.89 21.71
C VAL A 208 -51.30 16.68 21.74
N VAL A 209 -52.32 16.69 22.60
CA VAL A 209 -53.28 15.58 22.79
C VAL A 209 -54.73 16.09 22.62
N ASN A 210 -55.58 15.29 21.98
CA ASN A 210 -57.00 15.61 21.74
C ASN A 210 -57.87 14.37 21.97
N ASN A 211 -58.78 14.42 22.95
CA ASN A 211 -59.69 13.33 23.31
C ASN A 211 -61.17 13.77 23.27
N ARG A 212 -62.08 12.88 22.86
CA ARG A 212 -63.53 13.12 22.77
C ARG A 212 -64.33 11.98 23.39
N SER A 213 -65.08 12.28 24.46
CA SER A 213 -66.10 11.40 25.07
C SER A 213 -67.52 11.87 24.71
N ASN A 214 -68.50 10.97 24.81
CA ASN A 214 -69.93 11.24 24.61
C ASN A 214 -70.64 11.77 25.87
N GLU A 215 -70.00 11.66 27.05
CA GLU A 215 -70.56 12.15 28.33
C GLU A 215 -69.85 13.43 28.84
N GLU A 216 -68.69 13.81 28.28
CA GLU A 216 -67.94 15.03 28.65
C GLU A 216 -67.46 15.87 27.44
N PRO A 217 -67.25 17.19 27.59
CA PRO A 217 -66.77 18.07 26.51
C PRO A 217 -65.34 17.74 26.04
N THR A 218 -65.09 17.97 24.75
CA THR A 218 -63.80 17.73 24.06
C THR A 218 -62.61 18.27 24.86
N GLN A 219 -61.68 17.39 25.27
CA GLN A 219 -60.48 17.79 25.98
C GLN A 219 -59.33 18.01 24.98
N ARG A 220 -58.82 19.24 24.92
CA ARG A 220 -57.62 19.63 24.14
C ARG A 220 -56.55 20.09 25.11
N GLY A 221 -55.39 19.45 25.07
CA GLY A 221 -54.26 19.78 25.95
C GLY A 221 -52.95 19.97 25.18
N TYR A 222 -52.10 20.86 25.69
CA TYR A 222 -50.69 20.98 25.32
C TYR A 222 -49.85 20.55 26.52
N GLU A 223 -48.83 19.72 26.29
CA GLU A 223 -47.89 19.28 27.32
C GLU A 223 -46.51 19.85 26.99
N ILE A 224 -45.93 20.57 27.94
CA ILE A 224 -44.57 21.11 27.85
C ILE A 224 -43.80 20.48 29.00
N SER A 225 -42.96 19.49 28.70
CA SER A 225 -42.13 18.83 29.70
C SER A 225 -40.71 19.40 29.64
N VAL A 226 -40.25 19.93 30.78
CA VAL A 226 -38.89 20.40 30.98
C VAL A 226 -38.27 19.48 32.03
N GLU A 227 -37.46 18.52 31.58
CA GLU A 227 -36.69 17.68 32.51
C GLU A 227 -35.55 18.51 33.12
N LEU A 228 -35.78 19.01 34.34
CA LEU A 228 -34.73 19.63 35.17
C LEU A 228 -33.92 18.51 35.84
N PRO A 229 -32.65 18.27 35.46
CA PRO A 229 -31.87 17.22 36.08
C PRO A 229 -31.56 17.58 37.54
N LEU A 230 -32.04 16.76 38.48
CA LEU A 230 -31.81 16.92 39.92
C LEU A 230 -30.40 16.46 40.37
N PHE A 231 -29.62 15.82 39.48
CA PHE A 231 -28.25 15.33 39.76
C PHE A 231 -27.27 15.69 38.63
N ASP A 232 -26.06 16.12 38.99
CA ASP A 232 -24.97 16.52 38.07
C ASP A 232 -24.27 15.31 37.40
N TRP A 233 -24.94 14.69 36.43
CA TRP A 233 -24.35 13.62 35.61
C TRP A 233 -23.47 14.18 34.48
N SER A 234 -23.27 15.51 34.44
CA SER A 234 -22.54 16.20 33.38
C SER A 234 -21.02 16.06 33.54
N GLY A 235 -20.51 15.98 34.77
CA GLY A 235 -19.09 15.78 35.06
C GLY A 235 -18.52 14.50 34.44
N ALA A 236 -19.24 13.38 34.51
CA ALA A 236 -18.83 12.12 33.89
C ALA A 236 -18.79 12.19 32.34
N LYS A 237 -19.75 12.92 31.72
CA LYS A 237 -19.80 13.14 30.27
C LYS A 237 -18.64 14.02 29.79
N VAL A 238 -18.30 15.07 30.55
CA VAL A 238 -17.15 15.95 30.26
C VAL A 238 -15.84 15.18 30.43
N ALA A 239 -15.65 14.45 31.54
CA ALA A 239 -14.45 13.66 31.77
C ALA A 239 -14.22 12.61 30.66
N ARG A 240 -15.29 11.97 30.18
CA ARG A 240 -15.24 11.06 29.02
C ARG A 240 -14.82 11.78 27.74
N ALA A 241 -15.40 12.94 27.45
CA ALA A 241 -15.05 13.73 26.27
C ALA A 241 -13.58 14.21 26.32
N GLU A 242 -13.08 14.61 27.49
CA GLU A 242 -11.68 14.99 27.70
C GLU A 242 -10.72 13.81 27.54
N ALA A 243 -11.08 12.63 28.06
CA ALA A 243 -10.28 11.43 27.87
C ALA A 243 -10.22 11.01 26.40
N GLN A 244 -11.34 11.07 25.67
CA GLN A 244 -11.40 10.80 24.23
C GLN A 244 -10.56 11.79 23.41
N TYR A 245 -10.62 13.07 23.76
CA TYR A 245 -9.78 14.10 23.12
C TYR A 245 -8.29 13.86 23.37
N ARG A 246 -7.88 13.62 24.63
CA ARG A 246 -6.48 13.28 24.96
C ARG A 246 -5.99 12.04 24.23
N GLN A 247 -6.83 10.99 24.16
CA GLN A 247 -6.51 9.78 23.43
C GLN A 247 -6.31 10.05 21.93
N ALA A 248 -7.17 10.85 21.31
CA ALA A 248 -7.05 11.20 19.89
C ALA A 248 -5.82 12.07 19.62
N LEU A 249 -5.49 13.02 20.50
CA LEU A 249 -4.25 13.79 20.42
C LEU A 249 -3.01 12.90 20.47
N ASN A 250 -2.94 11.96 21.41
CA ASN A 250 -1.80 11.05 21.54
C ASN A 250 -1.66 10.17 20.30
N ARG A 251 -2.76 9.65 19.75
CA ARG A 251 -2.75 8.89 18.48
C ARG A 251 -2.30 9.75 17.29
N ALA A 252 -2.73 11.00 17.22
CA ALA A 252 -2.30 11.92 16.17
C ALA A 252 -0.80 12.21 16.27
N ALA A 253 -0.28 12.39 17.49
CA ALA A 253 1.16 12.56 17.73
C ALA A 253 1.96 11.32 17.32
N GLU A 254 1.51 10.12 17.72
CA GLU A 254 2.10 8.85 17.31
C GLU A 254 2.11 8.68 15.78
N THR A 255 0.98 8.95 15.13
CA THR A 255 0.86 8.86 13.66
C THR A 255 1.82 9.83 12.98
N ALA A 256 1.95 11.07 13.49
CA ALA A 256 2.89 12.05 12.94
C ALA A 256 4.35 11.61 13.12
N ILE A 257 4.72 11.04 14.27
CA ILE A 257 6.07 10.52 14.53
C ILE A 257 6.38 9.36 13.56
N ASN A 258 5.46 8.39 13.45
CA ASN A 258 5.59 7.26 12.54
C ASN A 258 5.69 7.72 11.09
N ALA A 259 4.85 8.67 10.68
CA ALA A 259 4.84 9.20 9.33
C ALA A 259 6.16 9.89 8.95
N ARG A 260 6.72 10.70 9.85
CA ARG A 260 8.05 11.31 9.65
C ARG A 260 9.13 10.25 9.53
N SER A 261 9.09 9.21 10.37
CA SER A 261 10.06 8.12 10.32
C SER A 261 9.99 7.35 9.00
N GLN A 262 8.79 6.94 8.59
CA GLN A 262 8.53 6.21 7.34
C GLN A 262 9.03 6.98 6.11
N VAL A 263 8.82 8.29 6.09
CA VAL A 263 9.22 9.13 4.96
C VAL A 263 10.73 9.32 4.91
N ARG A 264 11.39 9.51 6.07
CA ARG A 264 12.86 9.53 6.12
C ARG A 264 13.45 8.21 5.64
N GLU A 265 12.88 7.10 6.09
CA GLU A 265 13.29 5.76 5.68
C GLU A 265 13.14 5.55 4.17
N ALA A 266 11.96 5.85 3.63
CA ALA A 266 11.68 5.71 2.20
C ALA A 266 12.57 6.62 1.33
N TYR A 267 12.84 7.84 1.79
CA TYR A 267 13.75 8.75 1.09
C TYR A 267 15.19 8.25 1.08
N GLN A 268 15.69 7.73 2.21
CA GLN A 268 17.02 7.14 2.27
C GLN A 268 17.12 5.87 1.41
N ALA A 269 16.09 5.01 1.44
CA ALA A 269 16.03 3.84 0.57
C ALA A 269 16.05 4.22 -0.93
N TYR A 270 15.29 5.24 -1.32
CA TYR A 270 15.29 5.80 -2.68
C TYR A 270 16.67 6.33 -3.08
N ARG A 271 17.32 7.14 -2.24
CA ARG A 271 18.66 7.68 -2.51
C ARG A 271 19.70 6.57 -2.64
N ASN A 272 19.68 5.59 -1.73
CA ASN A 272 20.61 4.47 -1.75
C ASN A 272 20.42 3.61 -3.00
N ALA A 273 19.17 3.31 -3.38
CA ALA A 273 18.88 2.53 -4.57
C ALA A 273 19.30 3.28 -5.85
N PHE A 274 19.13 4.60 -5.89
CA PHE A 274 19.62 5.43 -7.00
C PHE A 274 21.15 5.39 -7.10
N GLU A 275 21.88 5.64 -6.01
CA GLU A 275 23.35 5.63 -6.03
C GLU A 275 23.89 4.24 -6.39
N LEU A 276 23.27 3.17 -5.91
CA LEU A 276 23.64 1.80 -6.29
C LEU A 276 23.47 1.56 -7.81
N ALA A 277 22.29 1.87 -8.35
CA ALA A 277 22.02 1.71 -9.78
C ALA A 277 22.92 2.61 -10.64
N ARG A 278 23.21 3.83 -10.17
CA ARG A 278 24.11 4.78 -10.82
C ARG A 278 25.55 4.27 -10.81
N HIS A 279 26.03 3.72 -9.70
CA HIS A 279 27.37 3.15 -9.59
C HIS A 279 27.56 1.98 -10.56
N TYR A 280 26.56 1.10 -10.69
CA TYR A 280 26.57 0.07 -11.74
C TYR A 280 26.66 0.68 -13.14
N ARG A 281 25.81 1.67 -13.46
CA ARG A 281 25.74 2.29 -14.80
C ARG A 281 27.02 3.05 -15.18
N VAL A 282 27.60 3.80 -14.24
CA VAL A 282 28.68 4.75 -14.52
C VAL A 282 30.06 4.12 -14.32
N GLU A 283 30.20 3.19 -13.37
CA GLU A 283 31.51 2.61 -13.01
C GLU A 283 31.61 1.14 -13.42
N VAL A 284 30.70 0.29 -12.95
CA VAL A 284 30.83 -1.18 -13.10
C VAL A 284 30.68 -1.62 -14.55
N LEU A 285 29.59 -1.24 -15.22
CA LEU A 285 29.31 -1.69 -16.59
C LEU A 285 30.35 -1.19 -17.60
N PRO A 286 30.76 0.09 -17.62
CA PRO A 286 31.80 0.56 -18.54
C PRO A 286 33.15 -0.10 -18.25
N LEU A 287 33.50 -0.35 -16.99
CA LEU A 287 34.74 -1.05 -16.64
C LEU A 287 34.71 -2.50 -17.17
N ARG A 288 33.60 -3.22 -16.98
CA ARG A 288 33.41 -4.57 -17.51
C ARG A 288 33.48 -4.59 -19.02
N GLN A 289 32.89 -3.61 -19.70
CA GLN A 289 32.96 -3.48 -21.15
C GLN A 289 34.41 -3.29 -21.63
N ARG A 290 35.17 -2.38 -21.02
CA ARG A 290 36.59 -2.19 -21.36
C ARG A 290 37.41 -3.46 -21.13
N MET A 291 37.17 -4.17 -20.02
CA MET A 291 37.84 -5.45 -19.77
C MET A 291 37.51 -6.49 -20.84
N ALA A 292 36.26 -6.58 -21.27
CA ALA A 292 35.84 -7.48 -22.33
C ALA A 292 36.50 -7.14 -23.68
N GLU A 293 36.58 -5.85 -24.02
CA GLU A 293 37.27 -5.37 -25.23
C GLU A 293 38.77 -5.73 -25.20
N GLU A 294 39.45 -5.51 -24.07
CA GLU A 294 40.86 -5.88 -23.88
C GLU A 294 41.09 -7.39 -23.92
N ASN A 295 40.20 -8.18 -23.30
CA ASN A 295 40.27 -9.63 -23.33
C ASN A 295 40.05 -10.17 -24.75
N LEU A 296 39.17 -9.54 -25.54
CA LEU A 296 38.99 -9.89 -26.95
C LEU A 296 40.27 -9.62 -27.77
N LEU A 297 40.94 -8.48 -27.55
CA LEU A 297 42.23 -8.19 -28.19
C LEU A 297 43.29 -9.21 -27.80
N ARG A 298 43.36 -9.57 -26.51
CA ARG A 298 44.28 -10.61 -26.01
C ARG A 298 44.00 -11.98 -26.60
N TYR A 299 42.73 -12.33 -26.77
CA TYR A 299 42.33 -13.59 -27.41
C TYR A 299 42.77 -13.62 -28.88
N ASN A 300 42.51 -12.54 -29.63
CA ASN A 300 42.94 -12.40 -31.02
C ASN A 300 44.47 -12.46 -31.17
N GLY A 301 45.20 -11.93 -30.18
CA GLY A 301 46.66 -12.00 -30.08
C GLY A 301 47.20 -13.33 -29.54
N MET A 302 46.35 -14.35 -29.32
CA MET A 302 46.71 -15.66 -28.76
C MET A 302 47.33 -15.61 -27.34
N PHE A 303 47.08 -14.54 -26.58
CA PHE A 303 47.60 -14.35 -25.22
C PHE A 303 46.73 -14.97 -24.12
N ILE A 304 45.44 -15.18 -24.39
CA ILE A 304 44.51 -15.84 -23.47
C ILE A 304 43.75 -16.94 -24.20
N SER A 305 43.28 -17.94 -23.45
CA SER A 305 42.45 -19.02 -24.00
C SER A 305 41.00 -18.60 -24.20
N THR A 306 40.25 -19.34 -25.04
CA THR A 306 38.79 -19.15 -25.20
C THR A 306 38.05 -19.29 -23.85
N PHE A 307 38.57 -20.10 -22.92
CA PHE A 307 37.95 -20.29 -21.61
C PHE A 307 38.16 -19.12 -20.66
N GLU A 308 39.28 -18.40 -20.79
CA GLU A 308 39.47 -17.13 -20.08
C GLU A 308 38.51 -16.06 -20.60
N LEU A 309 38.27 -16.03 -21.91
CA LEU A 309 37.27 -15.15 -22.53
C LEU A 309 35.85 -15.49 -22.04
N LEU A 310 35.48 -16.77 -21.98
CA LEU A 310 34.21 -17.23 -21.43
C LEU A 310 34.08 -16.90 -19.93
N ALA A 311 35.16 -17.04 -19.16
CA ALA A 311 35.17 -16.67 -17.75
C ALA A 311 34.95 -15.16 -17.54
N ASP A 312 35.43 -14.33 -18.45
CA ASP A 312 35.17 -12.89 -18.43
C ASP A 312 33.74 -12.54 -18.83
N ALA A 313 33.21 -13.18 -19.87
CA ALA A 313 31.81 -13.05 -20.26
C ALA A 313 30.86 -13.38 -19.08
N ARG A 314 31.18 -14.40 -18.28
CA ARG A 314 30.42 -14.71 -17.05
C ARG A 314 30.45 -13.57 -16.01
N ARG A 315 31.58 -12.89 -15.83
CA ARG A 315 31.68 -11.73 -14.92
C ARG A 315 30.90 -10.53 -15.45
N GLN A 316 30.90 -10.33 -16.77
CA GLN A 316 30.03 -9.34 -17.41
C GLN A 316 28.56 -9.69 -17.19
N VAL A 317 28.23 -10.99 -17.25
CA VAL A 317 26.86 -11.46 -17.02
C VAL A 317 26.35 -11.09 -15.64
N GLN A 318 27.16 -11.36 -14.61
CA GLN A 318 26.85 -11.01 -13.22
C GLN A 318 26.71 -9.50 -13.02
N ALA A 319 27.51 -8.68 -13.71
CA ALA A 319 27.43 -7.23 -13.61
C ALA A 319 26.13 -6.67 -14.22
N VAL A 320 25.68 -7.24 -15.34
CA VAL A 320 24.41 -6.84 -15.98
C VAL A 320 23.22 -7.28 -15.15
N ASP A 321 23.22 -8.51 -14.61
CA ASP A 321 22.16 -8.97 -13.68
C ASP A 321 22.09 -8.07 -12.43
N GLY A 322 23.26 -7.74 -11.84
CA GLY A 322 23.33 -6.79 -10.72
C GLY A 322 22.78 -5.41 -11.07
N TYR A 323 23.05 -4.90 -12.27
CA TYR A 323 22.46 -3.64 -12.75
C TYR A 323 20.94 -3.72 -12.92
N LEU A 324 20.42 -4.80 -13.52
CA LEU A 324 18.99 -4.99 -13.73
C LEU A 324 18.24 -5.03 -12.39
N GLN A 325 18.81 -5.73 -11.40
CA GLN A 325 18.28 -5.77 -10.04
C GLN A 325 18.31 -4.39 -9.38
N ALA A 326 19.44 -3.68 -9.46
CA ALA A 326 19.56 -2.34 -8.91
C ALA A 326 18.58 -1.34 -9.56
N GLN A 327 18.36 -1.43 -10.87
CA GLN A 327 17.41 -0.60 -11.60
C GLN A 327 15.96 -0.89 -11.19
N ARG A 328 15.59 -2.17 -11.05
CA ARG A 328 14.28 -2.56 -10.50
C ARG A 328 14.09 -1.98 -9.10
N ASP A 329 15.08 -2.18 -8.23
CA ASP A 329 14.99 -1.77 -6.82
C ASP A 329 14.90 -0.25 -6.69
N PHE A 330 15.56 0.52 -7.56
CA PHE A 330 15.36 1.96 -7.68
C PHE A 330 13.90 2.34 -7.98
N TRP A 331 13.28 1.70 -8.98
CA TRP A 331 11.90 2.01 -9.35
C TRP A 331 10.88 1.61 -8.27
N LEU A 332 11.17 0.53 -7.53
CA LEU A 332 10.38 0.14 -6.37
C LEU A 332 10.53 1.14 -5.22
N ALA A 333 11.77 1.52 -4.90
CA ALA A 333 12.04 2.52 -3.86
C ALA A 333 11.42 3.88 -4.20
N ARG A 334 11.37 4.26 -5.49
CA ARG A 334 10.64 5.44 -5.94
C ARG A 334 9.13 5.33 -5.68
N ALA A 335 8.53 4.21 -6.06
CA ALA A 335 7.10 3.98 -5.81
C ALA A 335 6.77 3.96 -4.30
N ASP A 336 7.65 3.41 -3.47
CA ASP A 336 7.50 3.41 -2.01
C ASP A 336 7.66 4.81 -1.40
N LEU A 337 8.58 5.64 -1.93
CA LEU A 337 8.70 7.06 -1.55
C LEU A 337 7.44 7.84 -1.91
N ASP A 338 6.94 7.70 -3.14
CA ASP A 338 5.70 8.34 -3.58
C ASP A 338 4.52 7.94 -2.66
N MET A 339 4.44 6.66 -2.27
CA MET A 339 3.43 6.18 -1.34
C MET A 339 3.61 6.77 0.06
N ALA A 340 4.84 6.83 0.59
CA ALA A 340 5.11 7.38 1.92
C ALA A 340 4.78 8.88 2.03
N LEU A 341 4.88 9.62 0.93
CA LEU A 341 4.49 11.04 0.83
C LEU A 341 2.96 11.24 0.79
N LEU A 342 2.22 10.33 0.18
CA LEU A 342 0.77 10.45 -0.04
C LEU A 342 -0.07 9.73 1.01
N GLY A 343 0.42 8.63 1.57
CA GLY A 343 -0.32 7.78 2.49
C GLY A 343 0.58 6.87 3.33
N THR A 344 -0.02 5.84 3.91
CA THR A 344 0.71 4.84 4.69
C THR A 344 1.36 3.82 3.75
N PRO A 345 2.70 3.72 3.72
CA PRO A 345 3.34 2.67 2.94
C PRO A 345 2.94 1.32 3.53
N ASN A 346 2.43 0.41 2.68
CA ASN A 346 2.54 -1.00 3.01
C ASN A 346 4.02 -1.34 2.83
N PRO A 347 4.74 -1.76 3.88
CA PRO A 347 6.10 -2.23 3.70
C PRO A 347 6.01 -3.44 2.77
N THR A 348 6.40 -3.24 1.51
CA THR A 348 6.81 -4.34 0.66
C THR A 348 7.98 -4.94 1.42
N LEU A 349 7.76 -6.11 2.04
CA LEU A 349 8.84 -6.93 2.59
C LEU A 349 9.80 -7.18 1.43
N ALA A 350 10.82 -6.34 1.32
CA ALA A 350 11.97 -6.61 0.49
C ALA A 350 12.49 -7.95 1.00
N ALA A 351 12.43 -8.97 0.15
CA ALA A 351 13.08 -10.23 0.42
C ALA A 351 14.52 -9.89 0.78
N ALA A 352 14.92 -10.20 2.01
CA ALA A 352 16.28 -10.00 2.46
C ALA A 352 17.22 -10.61 1.41
N PRO A 353 18.36 -9.98 1.09
CA PRO A 353 19.34 -10.61 0.24
C PRO A 353 19.69 -11.95 0.89
N VAL A 354 19.43 -13.04 0.18
CA VAL A 354 20.00 -14.35 0.52
C VAL A 354 21.50 -14.17 0.42
N ALA A 355 22.13 -13.91 1.56
CA ALA A 355 23.56 -14.00 1.70
C ALA A 355 23.92 -15.42 1.28
N SER A 356 24.56 -15.55 0.11
CA SER A 356 25.26 -16.75 -0.29
C SER A 356 26.35 -16.99 0.75
N ALA A 357 26.08 -17.87 1.70
CA ALA A 357 27.09 -18.40 2.59
C ALA A 357 28.05 -19.23 1.73
N GLU A 358 29.24 -18.70 1.48
CA GLU A 358 30.38 -19.53 1.11
C GLU A 358 30.61 -20.54 2.24
N PRO A 359 30.77 -21.84 1.95
CA PRO A 359 31.21 -22.78 2.97
C PRO A 359 32.65 -22.42 3.33
N ALA A 360 32.87 -22.17 4.61
CA ALA A 360 34.19 -22.01 5.19
C ALA A 360 35.09 -23.14 4.71
N ALA A 361 36.19 -22.79 4.05
CA ALA A 361 37.28 -23.71 3.77
C ALA A 361 37.78 -24.25 5.12
N GLY A 362 37.44 -25.50 5.42
CA GLY A 362 38.01 -26.25 6.53
C GLY A 362 39.50 -26.40 6.29
N GLY A 363 40.29 -25.99 7.28
CA GLY A 363 41.72 -26.23 7.28
C GLY A 363 42.04 -27.71 7.38
N HIS A 364 43.08 -28.11 6.65
CA HIS A 364 44.16 -28.98 7.11
C HIS A 364 45.44 -28.58 6.39
#